data_AF-A0A3N5VUZ3-F1
#
_entry.id   AF-A0A3N5VUZ3-F1
#
_cell.length_a   1.000
_cell.length_b   1.000
_cell.length_c   1.000
_cell.angle_alpha   90.00
_cell.angle_beta   90.00
_cell.angle_gamma   90.00
#
_symmetry.space_group_name_H-M   'P 1'
#
loop_
_entity.id
_entity.type
_entity.pdbx_description
1 polymer ?
#
loop_
_entity_poly.entity_id
_entity_poly.type
_entity_poly.pdbx_seq_one_letter_code
_entity_poly.pdbx_strand_id
1 'polypeptide(L)' 'MDAYIKSVKGSAKAKGTAEILVPGEPEHRTEVNLLKEGIPLPPNTVKELVTLAEALKISHPFR' A
#
# COMPACT_ATOMS: atom_id res chain seq x y z
N MET A 1 2.18 -20.81 15.38
CA MET A 1 1.86 -19.41 15.08
C MET A 1 0.53 -19.30 14.34
N ASP A 2 0.31 -20.10 13.31
CA ASP A 2 -0.91 -20.07 12.48
C ASP A 2 -2.22 -20.26 13.26
N ALA A 3 -2.23 -21.16 14.25
CA ALA A 3 -3.39 -21.37 15.12
C ALA A 3 -3.75 -20.12 15.94
N TYR A 4 -2.76 -19.34 16.36
CA TYR A 4 -2.95 -18.09 17.09
C TYR A 4 -3.47 -16.98 16.17
N ILE A 5 -2.91 -16.86 14.98
CA ILE A 5 -3.41 -15.93 13.96
C ILE A 5 -4.86 -16.27 13.62
N LYS A 6 -5.17 -17.56 13.44
CA LYS A 6 -6.52 -18.04 13.15
C LYS A 6 -7.49 -17.75 14.30
N SER A 7 -7.08 -17.93 15.55
CA SER A 7 -7.94 -17.62 16.70
C SER A 7 -8.22 -16.12 16.80
N VAL A 8 -7.21 -15.27 16.63
CA VAL A 8 -7.37 -13.81 16.66
C VAL A 8 -8.29 -13.32 15.56
N LYS A 9 -8.11 -13.81 14.33
CA LYS A 9 -8.96 -13.43 13.18
C LYS A 9 -10.38 -13.97 13.27
N GLY A 10 -10.59 -15.04 14.03
CA GLY A 10 -11.89 -15.64 14.30
C GLY A 10 -12.65 -15.01 15.49
N SER A 11 -12.02 -14.13 16.25
CA SER A 11 -12.64 -13.47 17.41
C SER A 11 -13.77 -12.52 17.03
N ALA A 12 -14.58 -12.15 18.03
CA ALA A 12 -15.65 -11.17 17.86
C ALA A 12 -15.10 -9.83 17.35
N LYS A 13 -15.75 -9.30 16.31
CA LYS A 13 -15.38 -8.03 15.68
C LYS A 13 -16.04 -6.86 16.41
N ALA A 14 -15.36 -5.74 16.45
CA ALA A 14 -15.96 -4.49 16.91
C ALA A 14 -17.05 -4.03 15.94
N LYS A 15 -18.03 -3.25 16.44
CA LYS A 15 -19.09 -2.68 15.60
C LYS A 15 -18.48 -1.85 14.47
N GLY A 16 -18.89 -2.13 13.23
CA GLY A 16 -18.38 -1.45 12.04
C GLY A 16 -17.05 -1.98 11.49
N THR A 17 -16.47 -3.03 12.10
CA THR A 17 -15.23 -3.66 11.61
C THR A 17 -15.56 -4.95 10.85
N ALA A 18 -15.14 -5.03 9.58
CA ALA A 18 -15.43 -6.20 8.73
C ALA A 18 -14.55 -7.42 9.07
N GLU A 19 -13.28 -7.18 9.41
CA GLU A 19 -12.29 -8.21 9.72
C GLU A 19 -11.23 -7.73 10.71
N ILE A 20 -10.57 -8.68 11.37
CA ILE A 20 -9.40 -8.44 12.22
C ILE A 20 -8.18 -8.76 11.37
N LEU A 21 -7.28 -7.79 11.23
CA LEU A 21 -5.99 -7.96 10.56
C LEU A 21 -4.89 -8.08 11.62
N VAL A 22 -3.87 -8.87 11.31
CA VAL A 22 -2.66 -8.95 12.16
C VAL A 22 -1.62 -7.93 11.69
N PRO A 23 -0.70 -7.49 12.57
CA PRO A 23 0.39 -6.59 12.17
C PRO A 23 1.16 -7.14 10.97
N GLY A 24 1.38 -6.30 9.95
CA GLY A 24 2.03 -6.67 8.69
C GLY A 24 1.09 -7.19 7.61
N GLU A 25 -0.10 -7.69 7.96
CA GLU A 25 -1.09 -8.15 6.98
C GLU A 25 -1.64 -7.02 6.08
N PRO A 26 -2.05 -5.83 6.59
CA PRO A 26 -2.54 -4.76 5.72
C PRO A 26 -1.45 -4.24 4.77
N GLU A 27 -0.19 -4.15 5.23
CA GLU A 27 0.95 -3.73 4.43
C GLU A 27 1.25 -4.75 3.33
N HIS A 28 1.29 -6.05 3.67
CA HIS A 28 1.53 -7.11 2.69
C HIS A 28 0.43 -7.19 1.63
N ARG A 29 -0.85 -7.03 2.03
CA ARG A 29 -1.97 -6.95 1.08
C ARG A 29 -1.81 -5.77 0.13
N THR A 30 -1.41 -4.61 0.66
CA THR A 30 -1.16 -3.41 -0.14
C THR A 30 -0.02 -3.64 -1.13
N GLU A 31 1.12 -4.18 -0.68
CA GLU A 31 2.26 -4.53 -1.52
C GLU A 31 1.88 -5.46 -2.68
N VAL A 32 1.20 -6.58 -2.39
CA VAL A 32 0.77 -7.54 -3.42
C VAL A 32 -0.13 -6.90 -4.47
N ASN A 33 -1.00 -5.97 -4.06
CA ASN A 33 -1.86 -5.24 -4.98
C ASN A 33 -1.07 -4.22 -5.81
N LEU A 34 -0.21 -3.40 -5.17
CA LEU A 34 0.57 -2.38 -5.86
C LEU A 34 1.61 -2.96 -6.82
N LEU A 35 2.13 -4.16 -6.55
CA LEU A 35 2.99 -4.89 -7.49
C LEU A 35 2.27 -5.30 -8.78
N LYS A 36 0.95 -5.52 -8.73
CA LYS A 36 0.13 -5.91 -9.88
C LYS A 36 -0.44 -4.72 -10.63
N GLU A 37 -1.01 -3.78 -9.88
CA GLU A 37 -1.78 -2.65 -10.43
C GLU A 37 -0.92 -1.40 -10.65
N GLY A 38 0.29 -1.37 -10.08
CA GLY A 38 1.15 -0.19 -10.02
C GLY A 38 0.87 0.69 -8.80
N ILE A 39 1.79 1.62 -8.53
CA ILE A 39 1.72 2.53 -7.37
C ILE A 39 0.99 3.81 -7.78
N PRO A 40 -0.18 4.13 -7.19
CA PRO A 40 -0.85 5.39 -7.43
C PRO A 40 -0.08 6.52 -6.75
N LEU A 41 0.31 7.53 -7.52
CA LEU A 41 0.93 8.74 -7.01
C LEU A 41 -0.04 9.92 -7.13
N PRO A 42 -0.13 10.81 -6.12
CA PRO A 42 -0.90 12.04 -6.23
C PRO A 42 -0.39 12.90 -7.40
N PRO A 43 -1.27 13.61 -8.14
CA PRO A 43 -0.85 14.43 -9.29
C PRO A 43 0.21 15.48 -8.94
N ASN A 44 0.12 16.10 -7.75
CA ASN A 44 1.11 17.06 -7.28
C ASN A 44 2.49 16.42 -7.06
N THR A 45 2.53 15.21 -6.50
CA THR A 45 3.78 14.46 -6.30
C THR A 45 4.44 14.13 -7.64
N VAL A 46 3.66 13.72 -8.64
CA VAL A 46 4.19 13.48 -10.00
C VAL A 46 4.78 14.76 -10.58
N LYS A 47 4.10 15.90 -10.43
CA LYS A 47 4.59 17.21 -10.90
C LYS A 47 5.92 17.60 -10.26
N GLU A 48 6.05 17.41 -8.95
CA GLU A 48 7.29 17.68 -8.21
C GLU A 48 8.43 16.77 -8.68
N LEU A 49 8.16 15.48 -8.88
CA LEU A 49 9.15 14.52 -9.39
C LEU A 49 9.62 14.85 -10.81
N VAL A 50 8.70 15.23 -11.71
CA VAL A 50 9.04 15.67 -13.07
C VAL A 50 9.92 16.91 -13.03
N THR A 51 9.52 17.92 -12.24
CA THR A 51 10.28 19.18 -12.10
C THR A 51 11.71 18.91 -11.61
N LEU A 52 11.87 18.02 -10.64
CA LEU A 52 13.17 17.62 -10.11
C LEU A 52 14.01 16.86 -11.15
N ALA A 53 13.39 15.92 -11.87
CA ALA A 53 14.05 15.14 -12.91
C ALA A 53 14.56 16.03 -14.06
N GLU A 54 13.77 17.01 -14.50
CA GLU A 54 14.17 17.99 -15.52
C GLU A 54 15.35 18.85 -15.05
N ALA A 55 15.31 19.37 -13.81
CA ALA A 55 16.38 20.19 -13.25
C ALA A 55 17.71 19.42 -13.18
N LEU A 56 17.65 18.12 -12.88
CA LEU A 56 18.80 17.23 -12.79
C LEU A 56 19.17 16.56 -14.12
N LYS A 57 18.38 16.76 -15.18
CA LYS A 57 18.52 16.12 -16.50
C LYS A 57 18.52 14.58 -16.42
N ILE A 58 17.62 14.02 -15.60
CA ILE A 58 17.43 12.57 -15.43
C ILE A 58 16.15 12.15 -16.14
N SER A 59 16.19 11.00 -16.83
CA SER A 59 14.99 10.42 -17.48
C SER A 59 13.94 9.99 -16.46
N HIS A 60 12.66 10.21 -16.76
CA HIS A 60 11.54 9.80 -15.91
C HIS A 60 10.44 9.07 -16.70
N PRO A 61 9.63 8.23 -16.04
CA PRO A 61 8.53 7.49 -16.68
C PRO A 61 7.21 8.26 -16.72
N PHE A 62 7.12 9.40 -16.03
CA PHE A 62 5.92 10.23 -15.97
C PHE A 62 5.72 10.97 -17.30
N ARG A 63 4.51 11.01 -17.83
CA ARG A 63 4.17 11.63 -19.12
C ARG A 63 3.08 12.67 -18.97
#